data_AF-A0A3M9X2U7-F1
#
_entry.id   AF-A0A3M9X2U7-F1
#
_cell.length_a   1.000
_cell.length_b   1.000
_cell.length_c   1.000
_cell.angle_alpha   90.00
_cell.angle_beta   90.00
_cell.angle_gamma   90.00
#
_symmetry.space_group_name_H-M   'P 1'
#
loop_
_entity.id
_entity.type
_entity.pdbx_description
1 polymer ?
#
loop_
_entity_poly.entity_id
_entity_poly.type
_entity_poly.pdbx_seq_one_letter_code
_entity_poly.pdbx_strand_id
1 'polypeptide(L)' 'MILLKRVYHRVCREQGIAAGSYRAAQLRTSAVELLSEGKLDEVSLYERLRRVEYPRSLG' A
#
# COMPACT_ATOMS: atom_id res chain seq x y z
N MET A 1 1.55 1.81 14.61
CA MET A 1 1.34 2.48 13.30
C MET A 1 2.62 2.85 12.53
N ILE A 2 3.83 2.73 13.10
CA ILE A 2 5.09 3.15 12.42
C ILE A 2 5.41 2.25 11.21
N LEU A 3 5.22 0.94 11.33
CA LEU A 3 5.46 -0.06 10.28
C LEU A 3 4.63 0.22 9.02
N LEU A 4 3.33 0.48 9.19
CA LEU A 4 2.42 0.85 8.10
C LEU A 4 2.94 2.03 7.27
N LYS A 5 3.28 3.13 7.95
CA LYS A 5 3.74 4.36 7.30
C LYS A 5 5.04 4.13 6.52
N ARG A 6 5.95 3.33 7.08
CA ARG A 6 7.22 2.99 6.45
C ARG A 6 7.02 2.15 5.17
N VAL A 7 6.25 1.06 5.27
CA VAL A 7 5.98 0.18 4.14
C VAL A 7 5.20 0.93 3.04
N TYR A 8 4.16 1.67 3.43
CA TYR A 8 3.38 2.50 2.51
C TYR A 8 4.24 3.50 1.74
N HIS A 9 5.08 4.29 2.44
CA HIS A 9 5.97 5.25 1.76
C HIS A 9 7.00 4.56 0.86
N ARG A 10 7.52 3.40 1.27
CA ARG A 10 8.46 2.62 0.44
C ARG A 10 7.80 2.19 -0.86
N VAL A 11 6.61 1.58 -0.78
CA VAL A 11 5.87 1.12 -1.96
C VAL A 11 5.48 2.29 -2.86
N CYS A 12 5.04 3.42 -2.30
CA CYS A 12 4.77 4.63 -3.09
C CYS A 12 6.00 5.11 -3.86
N ARG A 13 7.17 5.16 -3.21
CA ARG A 13 8.41 5.61 -3.83
C ARG A 13 8.88 4.67 -4.94
N GLU A 14 8.84 3.37 -4.69
CA GLU A 14 9.29 2.35 -5.65
C GLU A 14 8.37 2.24 -6.87
N GLN A 15 7.06 2.45 -6.69
CA GLN A 15 6.07 2.42 -7.79
C GLN A 15 5.82 3.79 -8.45
N GLY A 16 6.53 4.84 -8.03
CA GLY A 16 6.31 6.20 -8.54
C GLY A 16 4.91 6.76 -8.27
N ILE A 17 4.26 6.30 -7.19
CA ILE A 17 2.91 6.73 -6.81
C ILE A 17 3.01 8.11 -6.15
N ALA A 18 2.46 9.12 -6.81
CA ALA A 18 2.39 10.47 -6.27
C ALA A 18 1.52 10.53 -5.01
N ALA A 19 1.98 11.28 -4.01
CA ALA A 19 1.20 11.55 -2.81
C ALA A 19 -0.11 12.26 -3.18
N GLY A 20 -1.22 11.83 -2.55
CA GLY A 20 -2.56 12.39 -2.84
C GLY A 20 -3.22 11.84 -4.12
N SER A 21 -2.54 11.01 -4.91
CA SER A 21 -3.18 10.34 -6.06
C SER A 21 -4.23 9.33 -5.63
N TYR A 22 -5.15 8.99 -6.55
CA TYR A 22 -6.11 7.92 -6.33
C TYR A 22 -5.44 6.58 -5.99
N ARG A 23 -4.29 6.28 -6.62
CA ARG A 23 -3.47 5.10 -6.29
C ARG A 23 -2.92 5.13 -4.88
N ALA A 24 -2.48 6.29 -4.39
CA ALA A 24 -2.01 6.46 -3.01
C ALA A 24 -3.15 6.22 -2.00
N ALA A 25 -4.36 6.71 -2.30
CA ALA A 25 -5.54 6.46 -1.47
C ALA A 25 -5.89 4.96 -1.43
N GLN A 26 -5.92 4.28 -2.57
CA GLN A 26 -6.16 2.84 -2.64
C GLN A 26 -5.11 2.02 -1.90
N LEU A 27 -3.82 2.33 -2.09
CA LEU A 27 -2.72 1.67 -1.38
C LEU A 27 -2.89 1.79 0.15
N ARG A 28 -3.33 2.97 0.63
CA ARG A 28 -3.60 3.19 2.04
C ARG A 28 -4.76 2.34 2.55
N THR A 29 -5.85 2.23 1.78
CA THR A 29 -6.99 1.37 2.13
C THR A 29 -6.57 -0.09 2.25
N SER A 30 -5.90 -0.64 1.23
CA SER A 30 -5.43 -2.02 1.25
C SER A 30 -4.46 -2.28 2.41
N ALA A 31 -3.62 -1.30 2.75
CA ALA A 31 -2.69 -1.45 3.87
C ALA A 31 -3.39 -1.49 5.25
N VAL A 32 -4.52 -0.79 5.40
CA VAL A 32 -5.36 -0.84 6.60
C VAL A 32 -6.13 -2.14 6.68
N GLU A 33 -6.68 -2.63 5.56
CA GLU A 33 -7.37 -3.92 5.48
C GLU A 33 -6.43 -5.07 5.87
N LEU A 34 -5.25 -5.12 5.24
CA LEU A 34 -4.21 -6.11 5.55
C LEU A 34 -3.81 -6.10 7.03
N LEU A 35 -3.69 -4.92 7.64
CA LEU A 35 -3.40 -4.84 9.07
C LEU A 35 -4.56 -5.34 9.94
N SER A 36 -5.80 -5.13 9.50
CA SER A 36 -6.99 -5.55 10.21
C SER A 36 -7.18 -7.08 10.18
N GLU A 37 -6.62 -7.76 9.17
CA GLU A 37 -6.57 -9.24 9.09
C GLU A 37 -5.62 -9.87 10.13
N GLY A 38 -4.71 -9.09 10.72
CA GLY A 38 -3.83 -9.52 11.80
C GLY A 38 -2.56 -10.28 11.37
N LYS A 39 -1.49 -10.17 12.19
CA LYS A 39 -0.17 -10.83 12.06
C LYS A 39 0.51 -10.72 10.68
N LEU A 40 0.56 -9.52 10.10
CA LEU A 40 1.51 -9.23 9.01
C LEU A 40 2.78 -8.57 9.55
N ASP A 41 3.92 -9.24 9.38
CA ASP A 41 5.25 -8.64 9.54
C ASP A 41 5.56 -7.65 8.40
N GLU A 42 6.64 -6.88 8.54
CA GLU A 42 7.01 -5.84 7.58
C GLU A 42 7.20 -6.37 6.15
N VAL A 43 7.80 -7.56 6.02
CA VAL A 43 8.11 -8.18 4.72
C VAL A 43 6.83 -8.68 4.07
N SER A 44 5.98 -9.35 4.83
CA SER A 44 4.68 -9.83 4.34
C SER A 44 3.78 -8.68 3.91
N LEU A 45 3.75 -7.58 4.68
CA LEU A 45 2.96 -6.40 4.36
C LEU A 45 3.48 -5.73 3.07
N TYR A 46 4.80 -5.61 2.93
CA TYR A 46 5.44 -5.06 1.75
C TYR A 46 5.14 -5.88 0.49
N GLU A 47 5.32 -7.21 0.54
CA GLU A 47 5.10 -8.09 -0.60
C GLU A 47 3.65 -8.06 -1.08
N ARG A 48 2.68 -8.03 -0.15
CA ARG A 48 1.27 -7.90 -0.52
C ARG A 48 0.97 -6.53 -1.12
N LEU A 49 1.44 -5.44 -0.50
CA LEU A 49 1.18 -4.09 -0.98
C LEU A 49 1.80 -3.79 -2.35
N ARG A 50 2.98 -4.33 -2.67
CA ARG A 50 3.58 -4.16 -4.00
C ARG A 50 2.78 -4.86 -5.10
N ARG A 51 2.03 -5.92 -4.76
CA ARG A 51 1.22 -6.71 -5.68
C ARG A 51 -0.22 -6.22 -5.81
N VAL A 52 -0.60 -5.17 -5.07
CA VAL A 52 -1.93 -4.56 -5.24
C VAL A 52 -2.01 -3.98 -6.64
N GLU A 53 -2.70 -4.70 -7.52
CA GLU A 53 -3.06 -4.22 -8.84
C GLU A 53 -4.21 -3.25 -8.71
N TYR A 54 -3.93 -1.98 -8.99
CA TYR A 54 -4.99 -0.98 -9.06
C TYR A 54 -5.70 -1.16 -10.39
N PRO A 55 -7.04 -1.30 -10.41
CA PRO A 55 -7.78 -1.19 -11.66
C PRO A 55 -7.34 0.12 -12.31
N ARG A 56 -6.83 0.06 -13.54
CA ARG A 56 -6.60 1.27 -14.33
C ARG A 56 -7.98 1.92 -14.40
N SER A 57 -8.15 3.05 -13.72
CA SER A 57 -9.32 3.89 -13.88
C SER A 57 -9.55 4.01 -15.39
N LEU A 58 -10.69 3.49 -15.87
CA LEU A 58 -11.18 3.79 -17.20
C LEU A 58 -11.24 5.31 -17.27
N GLY A 59 -10.38 5.88 -18.11
CA GLY A 59 -10.38 7.31 -18.40
C GLY A 59 -11.65 7.72 -19.11
#